data_AF-A0A0G4NN87-F1
#
_entry.id   AF-A0A0G4NN87-F1
#
_cell.length_a   1.000
_cell.length_b   1.000
_cell.length_c   1.000
_cell.angle_alpha   90.00
_cell.angle_beta   90.00
_cell.angle_gamma   90.00
#
_symmetry.space_group_name_H-M   'P 1'
#
loop_
_entity.id
_entity.type
_entity.pdbx_description
1 polymer ?
#
loop_
_entity_poly.entity_id
_entity_poly.type
_entity_poly.pdbx_seq_one_letter_code
_entity_poly.pdbx_strand_id
1 'polypeptide(L)'
;NLFANLYLAGTIIFGGGPVVIPLLREYIVAEGWVSPRDFLIGLAIAQSFPGPNFNFAVFLGGLTAANAGHSAAAGALIAFIGIFTPGMVLVHGTMGVW
;
A
#
# COMPACT_ATOMS: atom_id res chain seq x y z
N ASN A 1 3.25 -4.69 12.54
CA ASN A 1 4.06 -3.76 11.72
C ASN A 1 3.45 -3.41 10.36
N LEU A 2 2.65 -4.26 9.71
CA LEU A 2 2.04 -3.94 8.40
C LEU A 2 1.27 -2.60 8.36
N PHE A 3 0.37 -2.36 9.32
CA PHE A 3 -0.40 -1.11 9.38
C PHE A 3 0.49 0.12 9.53
N ALA A 4 1.48 0.07 10.44
CA ALA A 4 2.39 1.18 10.68
C ALA A 4 3.23 1.52 9.44
N ASN A 5 3.73 0.51 8.73
CA ASN A 5 4.51 0.69 7.51
C ASN A 5 3.68 1.31 6.39
N LEU A 6 2.43 0.89 6.23
CA LEU A 6 1.52 1.42 5.21
C LEU A 6 1.00 2.82 5.56
N TYR A 7 0.78 3.10 6.83
CA TYR A 7 0.43 4.43 7.32
C TYR A 7 1.59 5.41 7.11
N LEU A 8 2.82 5.01 7.43
CA LEU A 8 4.02 5.79 7.11
C LEU A 8 4.09 6.03 5.61
N ALA A 9 4.06 4.97 4.79
CA ALA A 9 4.06 5.11 3.33
C ALA A 9 3.02 6.13 2.85
N GLY A 10 1.77 6.02 3.28
CA GLY A 10 0.70 6.97 2.94
C GLY A 10 0.96 8.42 3.39
N THR A 11 1.77 8.62 4.43
CA THR A 11 2.12 9.96 4.95
C THR A 11 3.30 10.60 4.19
N ILE A 12 4.27 9.80 3.71
CA ILE A 12 5.48 10.29 3.04
C ILE A 12 5.37 10.31 1.51
N ILE A 13 4.33 9.69 0.94
CA ILE A 13 4.10 9.73 -0.51
C ILE A 13 3.70 11.16 -0.91
N PHE A 14 4.69 11.94 -1.32
CA PHE A 14 4.53 13.18 -2.08
C PHE A 14 5.16 12.97 -3.46
N GLY A 15 4.40 13.17 -4.55
CA GLY A 15 4.94 13.06 -5.92
C GLY A 15 4.29 12.02 -6.85
N GLY A 16 3.18 11.38 -6.45
CA GLY A 16 2.40 10.51 -7.33
C GLY A 16 2.97 9.09 -7.54
N GLY A 17 2.45 8.39 -8.54
CA GLY A 17 2.62 6.94 -8.75
C GLY A 17 4.06 6.37 -8.79
N PRO A 18 5.08 7.07 -9.34
CA PRO A 18 6.45 6.55 -9.42
C PRO A 18 7.18 6.45 -8.07
N VAL A 19 6.79 7.27 -7.09
CA VAL A 19 7.45 7.34 -5.77
C VAL A 19 6.92 6.27 -4.81
N VAL A 20 5.68 5.82 -5.02
CA VAL A 20 5.00 4.83 -4.19
C VAL A 20 5.65 3.45 -4.26
N ILE A 21 6.07 3.04 -5.45
CA ILE A 21 6.47 1.66 -5.73
C ILE A 21 7.81 1.30 -5.08
N PRO A 22 8.86 2.14 -5.13
CA PRO A 22 10.09 1.91 -4.38
C PRO A 22 9.85 1.82 -2.87
N LEU A 23 9.00 2.69 -2.30
CA LEU A 23 8.67 2.68 -0.88
C LEU A 23 7.95 1.39 -0.46
N LEU A 24 6.94 0.96 -1.23
CA LEU A 24 6.24 -0.30 -0.96
C LEU A 24 7.18 -1.51 -1.05
N ARG A 25 8.14 -1.49 -1.99
CA ARG A 25 9.17 -2.54 -2.07
C ARG A 25 10.01 -2.58 -0.80
N GLU A 26 10.43 -1.44 -0.30
CA GLU A 26 11.24 -1.36 0.92
C GLU A 26 10.45 -1.84 2.15
N TYR A 27 9.22 -1.38 2.33
CA TYR A 27 8.43 -1.69 3.52
C TYR A 27 7.78 -3.08 3.57
N ILE A 28 7.75 -3.81 2.44
CA ILE A 28 7.06 -5.10 2.33
C ILE A 28 8.01 -6.21 1.89
N VAL A 29 8.89 -5.94 0.90
CA VAL A 29 9.83 -6.93 0.39
C VAL A 29 11.09 -6.99 1.24
N ALA A 30 11.65 -5.85 1.68
CA ALA A 30 12.85 -5.87 2.53
C ALA A 30 12.56 -6.44 3.93
N GLU A 31 11.33 -6.27 4.40
CA GLU A 31 10.80 -6.89 5.62
C GLU A 31 10.47 -8.39 5.45
N GLY A 32 10.53 -8.94 4.22
CA GLY A 32 10.37 -10.37 3.95
C GLY A 32 8.92 -10.89 3.89
N TRP A 33 7.91 -10.01 3.87
CA TRP A 33 6.50 -10.41 3.89
C TRP A 33 6.01 -10.87 2.51
N VAL A 34 6.62 -10.34 1.44
CA VAL A 34 6.34 -10.70 0.06
C VAL A 34 7.67 -10.94 -0.67
N SER A 35 7.73 -11.99 -1.49
CA SER A 35 8.94 -12.26 -2.26
C SER A 35 9.17 -11.19 -3.35
N PRO A 36 10.42 -10.90 -3.74
CA PRO A 36 10.70 -9.96 -4.83
C PRO A 36 10.04 -10.37 -6.15
N ARG A 37 9.89 -11.67 -6.38
CA ARG A 37 9.24 -12.23 -7.57
C ARG A 37 7.75 -11.92 -7.59
N ASP A 38 7.05 -12.20 -6.48
CA ASP A 38 5.60 -11.98 -6.40
C ASP A 38 5.25 -10.50 -6.42
N PHE A 39 6.13 -9.65 -5.86
CA PHE A 39 6.02 -8.21 -5.99
C PHE A 39 6.06 -7.76 -7.46
N LEU A 40 7.02 -8.25 -8.26
CA LEU A 40 7.14 -7.88 -9.68
C LEU A 40 5.97 -8.41 -10.51
N ILE A 41 5.52 -9.64 -10.25
CA ILE A 41 4.34 -10.22 -10.93
C ILE A 41 3.09 -9.40 -10.58
N GLY A 42 2.87 -9.13 -9.30
CA GLY A 42 1.77 -8.30 -8.82
C GLY A 42 1.80 -6.89 -9.41
N LEU A 43 3.00 -6.31 -9.57
CA LEU A 43 3.17 -5.01 -10.18
C LEU A 43 2.79 -5.03 -11.67
N ALA A 44 3.22 -6.04 -12.41
CA ALA A 44 2.84 -6.20 -13.82
C ALA A 44 1.32 -6.36 -13.98
N ILE A 45 0.69 -7.13 -13.09
CA ILE A 45 -0.76 -7.27 -13.04
C ILE A 45 -1.42 -5.91 -12.73
N ALA A 46 -0.96 -5.20 -11.71
CA ALA A 46 -1.52 -3.91 -11.31
C ALA A 46 -1.42 -2.85 -12.41
N GLN A 47 -0.32 -2.82 -13.17
CA GLN A 47 -0.15 -1.91 -14.33
C GLN A 47 -1.00 -2.31 -15.54
N SER A 48 -1.52 -3.53 -15.58
CA SER A 48 -2.41 -3.98 -16.65
C SER A 48 -3.83 -3.46 -16.50
N PHE A 49 -4.21 -2.96 -15.32
CA PHE A 49 -5.53 -2.41 -15.05
C PHE A 49 -5.49 -0.87 -14.96
N PRO A 50 -6.52 -0.17 -15.46
CA PRO A 50 -6.64 1.26 -15.24
C PRO A 50 -6.94 1.54 -13.75
N GLY A 51 -6.12 2.34 -13.10
CA GLY A 51 -6.35 2.72 -11.71
C GLY A 51 -5.17 3.45 -11.05
N PRO A 52 -5.38 3.99 -9.85
CA PRO A 52 -4.31 4.61 -9.09
C PRO A 52 -3.28 3.56 -8.64
N ASN A 53 -2.00 3.85 -8.80
CA ASN A 53 -0.90 2.98 -8.34
C ASN A 53 -0.98 2.66 -6.83
N PHE A 54 -1.68 3.48 -6.03
CA PHE A 54 -1.95 3.22 -4.62
C PHE A 54 -2.73 1.92 -4.36
N ASN A 55 -3.57 1.47 -5.30
CA ASN A 55 -4.30 0.20 -5.19
C ASN A 55 -3.34 -1.01 -5.09
N PHE A 56 -2.12 -0.87 -5.63
CA PHE A 56 -1.10 -1.90 -5.51
C PHE A 56 -0.71 -2.18 -4.05
N ALA A 57 -0.75 -1.18 -3.17
CA ALA A 57 -0.51 -1.39 -1.73
C ALA A 57 -1.58 -2.27 -1.08
N VAL A 58 -2.83 -2.16 -1.53
CA VAL A 58 -3.96 -2.99 -1.06
C VAL A 58 -3.75 -4.44 -1.48
N PHE A 59 -3.34 -4.66 -2.73
CA PHE A 59 -2.96 -5.98 -3.24
C PHE A 59 -1.82 -6.59 -2.43
N LEU A 60 -0.76 -5.83 -2.18
CA LEU A 60 0.38 -6.29 -1.38
C LEU A 60 -0.02 -6.61 0.07
N GLY A 61 -0.93 -5.84 0.67
CA GLY A 61 -1.49 -6.15 1.99
C GLY A 61 -2.24 -7.47 2.04
N GLY A 62 -3.04 -7.77 1.00
CA GLY A 62 -3.72 -9.05 0.88
C GLY A 62 -2.77 -10.22 0.70
N LEU A 63 -1.75 -10.06 -0.17
CA LEU A 63 -0.71 -11.06 -0.40
C LEU A 63 0.12 -11.33 0.86
N THR A 64 0.43 -10.26 1.60
CA THR A 64 1.13 -10.31 2.88
C THR A 64 0.36 -11.15 3.91
N ALA A 65 -0.94 -10.90 4.06
CA ALA A 65 -1.78 -11.68 4.97
C ALA A 65 -1.94 -13.13 4.52
N ALA A 66 -2.09 -13.37 3.21
CA ALA A 66 -2.18 -14.72 2.65
C ALA A 66 -0.90 -15.53 2.92
N ASN A 67 0.28 -14.94 2.72
CA ASN A 67 1.57 -15.57 3.02
C ASN A 67 1.74 -15.91 4.50
N ALA A 68 1.14 -15.10 5.38
CA ALA A 68 1.13 -15.33 6.82
C ALA A 68 0.03 -16.32 7.27
N GLY A 69 -0.71 -16.96 6.36
CA GLY A 69 -1.78 -17.91 6.68
C GLY A 69 -3.10 -17.25 7.16
N HIS A 70 -3.25 -15.94 6.98
CA HIS A 70 -4.43 -15.17 7.36
C HIS A 70 -5.35 -14.91 6.16
N SER A 71 -6.55 -14.37 6.41
CA SER A 71 -7.46 -13.94 5.35
C SER A 71 -6.86 -12.80 4.52
N ALA A 72 -6.71 -13.03 3.22
CA ALA A 72 -6.26 -12.03 2.26
C ALA A 72 -7.16 -10.78 2.26
N ALA A 73 -8.47 -10.96 2.44
CA ALA A 73 -9.42 -9.85 2.50
C ALA A 73 -9.18 -8.95 3.72
N ALA A 74 -8.82 -9.55 4.87
CA ALA A 74 -8.49 -8.79 6.07
C ALA A 74 -7.19 -7.98 5.88
N GLY A 75 -6.15 -8.59 5.29
CA GLY A 75 -4.90 -7.90 4.95
C GLY A 75 -5.08 -6.74 3.98
N ALA A 76 -5.91 -6.96 2.94
CA ALA A 76 -6.27 -5.92 1.98
C ALA A 76 -7.00 -4.75 2.65
N LEU A 77 -7.96 -5.02 3.52
CA LEU A 77 -8.70 -3.99 4.25
C LEU A 77 -7.78 -3.16 5.17
N ILE A 78 -6.89 -3.82 5.92
CA ILE A 78 -5.91 -3.14 6.77
C ILE A 78 -4.99 -2.25 5.92
N ALA A 79 -4.55 -2.73 4.78
CA ALA A 79 -3.68 -1.99 3.89
C ALA A 79 -4.37 -0.80 3.24
N PHE A 80 -5.63 -0.96 2.84
CA PHE A 80 -6.47 0.11 2.33
C PHE A 80 -6.64 1.22 3.38
N ILE A 81 -7.01 0.86 4.60
CA ILE A 81 -7.14 1.85 5.69
C ILE A 81 -5.78 2.52 5.94
N GLY A 82 -4.71 1.74 6.07
CA GLY A 82 -3.36 2.27 6.34
C GLY A 82 -2.90 3.32 5.31
N ILE A 83 -2.99 3.00 4.02
CA ILE A 83 -2.44 3.88 2.98
C ILE A 83 -3.32 5.11 2.68
N PHE A 84 -4.64 5.01 2.79
CA PHE A 84 -5.53 6.12 2.47
C PHE A 84 -5.84 7.03 3.67
N THR A 85 -5.68 6.57 4.91
CA THR A 85 -5.98 7.38 6.11
C THR A 85 -5.22 8.71 6.14
N PRO A 86 -3.89 8.79 5.90
CA PRO A 86 -3.16 10.05 5.95
C PRO A 86 -3.70 11.09 4.95
N GLY A 87 -4.00 10.66 3.72
CA GLY A 87 -4.58 11.52 2.69
C GLY A 87 -6.00 11.98 3.04
N MET A 88 -6.85 11.09 3.57
CA MET A 88 -8.19 11.47 4.01
C MET A 88 -8.17 12.47 5.15
N VAL A 89 -7.28 12.27 6.14
CA VAL A 89 -7.09 13.19 7.27
C VAL A 89 -6.59 14.55 6.79
N LEU A 90 -5.65 14.59 5.85
CA LEU A 90 -5.15 15.85 5.29
C LEU A 90 -6.26 16.64 4.58
N VAL A 91 -7.04 15.97 3.72
CA VAL A 91 -8.13 16.60 2.97
C VAL A 91 -9.21 17.13 3.90
N HIS A 92 -9.71 16.33 4.83
CA HIS A 92 -10.79 16.74 5.74
C HIS A 92 -10.29 17.69 6.84
N GLY A 93 -9.04 17.56 7.27
CA GLY A 93 -8.44 18.43 8.29
C GLY A 93 -8.16 19.84 7.77
N THR A 94 -7.88 19.98 6.47
CA THR A 94 -7.65 21.30 5.85
C THR A 94 -8.94 21.96 5.34
N MET A 95 -10.07 21.22 5.26
CA MET A 95 -11.40 21.73 4.83
C MET A 95 -11.88 22.98 5.56
N GLY A 96 -11.54 23.13 6.84
CA GLY A 96 -11.93 24.32 7.62
C GLY A 96 -10.95 25.49 7.53
N VAL A 97 -9.87 25.35 6.75
CA VAL A 97 -8.75 26.30 6.70
C VAL A 97 -8.73 27.09 5.39
N TRP A 98 -9.56 26.73 4.41
CA TRP A 98 -9.73 27.44 3.14
C TRP A 98 -11.05 28.21 3.06
#